data_AF-X0ZE91-F1
#
_entry.id   AF-X0ZE91-F1
#
_cell.length_a   1.000
_cell.length_b   1.000
_cell.length_c   1.000
_cell.angle_alpha   90.00
_cell.angle_beta   90.00
_cell.angle_gamma   90.00
#
_symmetry.space_group_name_H-M   'P 1'
#
loop_
_entity.id
_entity.type
_entity.pdbx_description
1 polymer ?
#
loop_
_entity_poly.entity_id
_entity_poly.type
_entity_poly.pdbx_seq_one_letter_code
_entity_poly.pdbx_strand_id
1 'polypeptide(L)' 'NALVVFGASGDLTHRKLLVSIFQLFTQNLLDENFYLLGCGRKKLSDGDFRIVTIP' A
#
# COMPACT_ATOMS: atom_id res chain seq x y z
N ASN A 1 13.40 0.79 4.91
CA ASN A 1 13.14 1.37 3.57
C ASN A 1 11.66 1.70 3.43
N ALA A 2 11.28 2.94 3.10
CA ALA A 2 9.86 3.35 3.10
C ALA A 2 9.40 3.90 1.75
N LEU A 3 8.23 3.46 1.28
CA LEU A 3 7.53 3.99 0.12
C LEU A 3 6.31 4.79 0.58
N VAL A 4 6.26 6.08 0.20
CA VAL A 4 5.13 6.95 0.50
C VAL A 4 4.25 7.09 -0.74
N VAL A 5 2.96 6.76 -0.60
CA VAL A 5 1.98 6.84 -1.69
C VAL A 5 1.03 8.01 -1.43
N PHE A 6 1.17 9.08 -2.21
CA PHE A 6 0.21 10.17 -2.21
C PHE A 6 -1.02 9.80 -3.05
N GLY A 7 -2.21 10.12 -2.54
CA GLY A 7 -3.44 9.66 -3.15
C GLY A 7 -3.69 8.17 -2.93
N ALA A 8 -3.23 7.62 -1.79
CA ALA A 8 -3.30 6.19 -1.53
C ALA A 8 -4.72 5.59 -1.53
N SER A 9 -5.75 6.42 -1.37
CA SER A 9 -7.16 6.02 -1.51
C SER A 9 -7.67 6.05 -2.95
N GLY A 10 -6.80 6.21 -3.94
CA GLY A 10 -7.13 6.34 -5.36
C GLY A 10 -7.22 4.99 -6.08
N ASP A 11 -7.94 5.00 -7.21
CA ASP A 11 -8.22 3.79 -8.00
C ASP A 11 -6.96 3.08 -8.51
N LEU A 12 -5.97 3.85 -9.00
CA LEU A 12 -4.71 3.29 -9.48
C LEU A 12 -3.93 2.58 -8.36
N THR A 13 -3.95 3.16 -7.15
CA THR A 13 -3.27 2.59 -5.99
C THR A 13 -3.84 1.22 -5.67
N HIS A 14 -5.17 1.13 -5.57
CA HIS A 14 -5.89 -0.11 -5.29
C HIS A 14 -5.73 -1.17 -6.39
N ARG A 15 -5.89 -0.79 -7.66
CA ARG A 15 -5.95 -1.76 -8.76
C ARG A 15 -4.60 -2.23 -9.27
N LYS A 16 -3.54 -1.43 -9.10
CA LYS A 16 -2.23 -1.72 -9.66
C LYS A 16 -1.11 -1.64 -8.64
N LEU A 17 -0.94 -0.49 -7.99
CA LEU A 17 0.26 -0.25 -7.18
C LEU A 17 0.38 -1.25 -6.02
N LEU A 18 -0.69 -1.42 -5.24
CA LEU A 18 -0.70 -2.30 -4.07
C LEU A 18 -0.63 -3.77 -4.48
N VAL A 19 -1.33 -4.15 -5.56
CA VAL A 19 -1.26 -5.50 -6.13
C VAL A 19 0.17 -5.84 -6.54
N SER A 20 0.87 -4.95 -7.24
CA SER A 20 2.26 -5.16 -7.64
C SER A 20 3.21 -5.22 -6.45
N ILE A 21 3.02 -4.38 -5.43
CA ILE A 21 3.85 -4.43 -4.21
C ILE A 21 3.61 -5.73 -3.44
N PHE A 22 2.36 -6.19 -3.35
CA PHE A 22 2.03 -7.47 -2.73
C PHE A 22 2.67 -8.65 -3.49
N GLN A 23 2.75 -8.60 -4.82
CA GLN A 23 3.49 -9.59 -5.61
C GLN A 23 4.99 -9.58 -5.32
N LEU A 24 5.60 -8.41 -5.11
CA LEU A 24 7.01 -8.33 -4.70
C LEU A 24 7.21 -8.89 -3.30
N PHE A 25 6.27 -8.64 -2.39
CA PHE A 25 6.28 -9.20 -1.04
C PHE A 25 6.22 -10.73 -1.06
N THR A 26 5.28 -11.33 -1.80
CA THR A 26 5.12 -12.79 -1.86
C THR A 26 6.30 -13.51 -2.52
N GLN A 27 7.08 -12.80 -3.35
CA GLN A 27 8.30 -13.30 -3.97
C GLN A 27 9.55 -13.08 -3.11
N ASN A 28 9.42 -12.54 -1.89
CA ASN A 28 10.53 -12.14 -1.01
C ASN A 28 11.52 -11.17 -1.69
N LEU A 29 11.02 -10.29 -2.55
CA LEU A 29 11.82 -9.28 -3.26
C LEU A 29 11.82 -7.92 -2.55
N LEU A 30 11.11 -7.80 -1.43
CA LEU A 30 11.12 -6.62 -0.58
C LEU A 30 12.07 -6.82 0.60
N ASP A 31 12.67 -5.72 1.05
CA ASP A 31 13.44 -5.64 2.29
C ASP A 31 12.58 -6.06 3.50
N GLU A 32 13.17 -6.79 4.46
CA GLU A 32 12.47 -7.20 5.69
C GLU A 32 11.91 -6.01 6.47
N ASN A 33 12.55 -4.84 6.36
CA ASN A 33 12.16 -3.58 6.98
C ASN A 33 11.49 -2.63 5.96
N PHE A 34 10.73 -3.18 5.01
CA PHE A 34 9.93 -2.40 4.07
C PHE A 34 8.65 -1.87 4.73
N TYR A 35 8.38 -0.58 4.54
CA TYR A 35 7.16 0.08 5.02
C TYR A 35 6.46 0.81 3.89
N LEU A 36 5.12 0.70 3.83
CA LEU A 36 4.28 1.48 2.95
C LEU A 36 3.45 2.47 3.76
N LEU A 37 3.59 3.76 3.43
CA LEU A 37 2.82 4.83 4.07
C LEU A 37 1.85 5.44 3.07
N GLY A 38 0.55 5.29 3.31
CA GLY A 38 -0.49 5.93 2.53
C GLY A 38 -0.76 7.37 2.99
N CYS A 39 -0.83 8.32 2.06
CA CYS A 39 -1.21 9.71 2.34
C CYS A 39 -2.38 10.14 1.45
N GLY A 40 -3.37 10.80 2.04
CA GLY A 40 -4.56 11.26 1.31
C GLY A 40 -5.48 12.13 2.15
N ARG A 41 -6.51 12.67 1.50
CA ARG A 41 -7.50 13.56 2.14
C ARG A 41 -8.56 12.81 2.94
N LYS A 42 -8.82 11.54 2.59
CA LYS A 42 -9.80 10.69 3.27
C LYS A 42 -9.20 10.26 4.61
N LYS A 43 -9.91 10.51 5.71
CA LYS A 43 -9.54 9.97 7.03
C LYS A 43 -9.80 8.46 7.02
N LEU A 44 -8.74 7.69 7.19
CA LEU A 44 -8.76 6.23 7.32
C LEU A 44 -7.86 5.89 8.52
N SER A 45 -8.29 4.96 9.36
CA SER A 45 -7.38 4.30 10.29
C SER A 45 -6.45 3.34 9.53
N ASP A 46 -5.38 2.88 10.17
CA ASP A 46 -4.50 1.86 9.58
C ASP A 46 -5.26 0.56 9.26
N GLY A 47 -6.25 0.20 10.09
CA GLY A 47 -7.12 -0.94 9.87
C GLY A 47 -8.00 -0.75 8.64
N ASP A 48 -8.67 0.40 8.52
CA ASP A 48 -9.50 0.74 7.36
C ASP A 48 -8.66 0.75 6.09
N PHE A 49 -7.44 1.31 6.17
CA PHE A 49 -6.54 1.38 5.04
C PHE A 49 -6.16 -0.02 4.56
N ARG A 50 -5.81 -0.95 5.46
CA ARG A 50 -5.47 -2.35 5.10
C ARG A 50 -6.65 -3.09 4.45
N ILE A 51 -7.85 -2.98 5.00
CA ILE A 51 -9.05 -3.66 4.47
C ILE A 51 -9.39 -3.17 3.06
N VAL A 52 -9.22 -1.87 2.80
CA VAL A 52 -9.51 -1.29 1.48
C VAL A 52 -8.38 -1.55 0.47
N THR A 53 -7.17 -1.91 0.92
CA THR A 53 -5.95 -1.89 0.11
C THR A 53 -5.43 -3.27 -0.24
N ILE A 54 -5.58 -4.22 0.67
CA ILE A 54 -5.02 -5.57 0.55
C ILE A 54 -6.16 -6.49 0.09
N PRO A 55 -6.05 -7.16 -1.08
CA PRO A 55 -7.03 -8.13 -1.54
C PRO A 55 -7.07 -9.39 -0.66
#